data_AF-A0A519QZ24-F1
#
_entry.id   AF-A0A519QZ24-F1
#
_cell.length_a   1.000
_cell.length_b   1.000
_cell.length_c   1.000
_cell.angle_alpha   90.00
_cell.angle_beta   90.00
_cell.angle_gamma   90.00
#
_symmetry.space_group_name_H-M   'P 1'
#
loop_
_entity.id
_entity.type
_entity.pdbx_description
1 polymer ?
#
loop_
_entity_poly.entity_id
_entity_poly.type
_entity_poly.pdbx_seq_one_letter_code
_entity_poly.pdbx_strand_id
1 'polypeptide(L)' 'PILASVGIYRYLFIFLLCSFPIIVQSQPHYFRSYGVKEGLSGNAVVSILQDSRGFMWFGTRCSKCVIISI' A
#
# COMPACT_ATOMS: atom_id res chain seq x y z
N PRO A 1 -36.74 -37.43 -6.22
CA PRO A 1 -35.64 -37.64 -5.24
C PRO A 1 -34.28 -37.05 -5.67
N ILE A 2 -33.79 -37.33 -6.88
CA ILE A 2 -32.42 -36.98 -7.31
C ILE A 2 -32.27 -35.46 -7.57
N LEU A 3 -33.28 -34.82 -8.18
CA LEU A 3 -33.28 -33.38 -8.48
C LEU A 3 -33.27 -32.49 -7.23
N ALA A 4 -33.96 -32.92 -6.16
CA ALA A 4 -33.99 -32.19 -4.89
C ALA A 4 -32.62 -32.20 -4.18
N SER A 5 -31.87 -33.30 -4.32
CA SER A 5 -30.54 -33.46 -3.75
C SER A 5 -29.52 -32.51 -4.42
N VAL A 6 -29.54 -32.41 -5.75
CA VAL A 6 -28.64 -31.50 -6.51
C VAL A 6 -28.89 -30.03 -6.17
N GLY A 7 -30.15 -29.63 -5.97
CA GLY A 7 -30.50 -28.26 -5.55
C GLY A 7 -29.92 -27.91 -4.18
N ILE A 8 -30.01 -28.82 -3.21
CA ILE A 8 -29.47 -28.64 -1.85
C ILE A 8 -27.95 -28.46 -1.86
N TYR A 9 -27.21 -29.27 -2.62
CA TYR A 9 -25.76 -29.12 -2.71
C TYR A 9 -25.35 -27.77 -3.31
N ARG A 10 -26.14 -27.23 -4.24
CA ARG A 10 -25.91 -25.89 -4.81
C ARG A 10 -26.08 -24.78 -3.76
N TYR A 11 -27.13 -24.84 -2.94
CA TYR A 11 -27.32 -23.85 -1.86
C TYR A 11 -26.26 -23.97 -0.76
N LEU A 12 -25.86 -25.19 -0.40
CA LEU A 12 -24.78 -25.43 0.56
C LEU A 12 -23.44 -24.87 0.07
N PHE A 13 -23.12 -25.04 -1.22
CA PHE A 13 -21.89 -24.52 -1.81
C PHE A 13 -21.86 -22.98 -1.85
N ILE A 14 -23.00 -22.34 -2.15
CA ILE A 14 -23.12 -20.87 -2.13
C ILE A 14 -22.99 -20.34 -0.69
N PHE A 15 -23.59 -21.02 0.29
CA PHE A 15 -23.47 -20.65 1.70
C PHE A 15 -22.03 -20.78 2.21
N LEU A 16 -21.31 -21.84 1.80
CA LEU A 16 -19.90 -22.07 2.11
C LEU A 16 -18.98 -20.97 1.52
N LEU A 17 -19.26 -20.51 0.29
CA LEU A 17 -18.48 -19.45 -0.34
C LEU A 17 -18.71 -18.07 0.28
N CYS A 18 -19.93 -17.81 0.79
CA CYS A 18 -20.31 -16.52 1.35
C CYS A 18 -19.93 -16.36 2.84
N SER A 19 -19.61 -17.45 3.54
CA SER A 19 -19.25 -17.44 4.95
C SER A 19 -17.78 -17.09 5.22
N PHE A 20 -16.95 -16.99 4.18
CA PHE A 20 -15.59 -16.48 4.33
C PHE A 20 -15.62 -14.97 4.55
N PRO A 21 -15.25 -14.46 5.75
CA PRO A 21 -15.07 -13.03 5.92
C PRO A 21 -13.90 -12.61 5.05
N ILE A 22 -14.15 -11.72 4.10
CA ILE A 22 -13.08 -11.04 3.36
C ILE A 22 -12.46 -10.07 4.36
N ILE A 23 -11.43 -10.52 5.07
CA ILE A 23 -10.64 -9.65 5.95
C ILE A 23 -9.83 -8.73 5.04
N VAL A 24 -10.43 -7.62 4.62
CA VAL A 24 -9.70 -6.51 3.99
C VAL A 24 -8.99 -5.76 5.13
N GLN A 25 -7.76 -6.19 5.44
CA GLN A 25 -6.90 -5.45 6.35
C GLN A 25 -6.31 -4.25 5.60
N SER A 26 -6.87 -3.07 5.85
CA SER A 26 -6.25 -1.81 5.41
C SER A 26 -4.89 -1.66 6.08
N GLN A 27 -3.84 -1.46 5.29
CA GLN A 27 -2.49 -1.24 5.82
C GLN A 27 -2.46 0.10 6.57
N PRO A 28 -1.90 0.17 7.80
CA PRO A 28 -1.72 1.44 8.49
C PRO A 28 -0.78 2.32 7.67
N HIS A 29 -1.27 3.50 7.27
CA HIS A 29 -0.47 4.44 6.49
C HIS A 29 0.53 5.15 7.41
N TYR A 30 1.80 4.72 7.35
CA TYR A 30 2.86 5.31 8.17
C TYR A 30 3.53 6.46 7.40
N PHE A 31 3.22 7.70 7.79
CA PHE A 31 3.90 8.88 7.26
C PHE A 31 5.18 9.14 8.07
N ARG A 32 6.36 9.00 7.43
CA ARG A 32 7.63 9.48 7.99
C ARG A 32 7.88 10.91 7.52
N SER A 33 7.98 11.84 8.46
CA SER A 33 8.34 13.23 8.18
C SER A 33 9.85 13.42 8.26
N TYR A 34 10.51 13.50 7.11
CA TYR A 34 11.94 13.84 7.04
C TYR A 34 12.12 15.36 7.06
N GLY A 35 12.77 15.87 8.10
CA GLY A 35 13.04 17.30 8.28
C GLY A 35 14.51 17.66 8.11
N VAL A 36 14.85 18.94 8.33
CA VAL A 36 16.24 19.45 8.26
C VAL A 36 17.19 18.71 9.20
N LYS A 37 16.69 18.22 10.33
CA LYS A 37 17.46 17.44 11.30
C LYS A 37 17.90 16.07 10.79
N GLU A 38 17.26 15.53 9.76
CA GLU A 38 17.58 14.23 9.17
C GLU A 38 18.44 14.36 7.89
N GLY A 39 19.00 15.55 7.62
CA GLY A 39 19.87 15.82 6.48
C GLY A 39 19.19 16.46 5.27
N LEU A 40 17.88 16.74 5.35
CA LEU A 40 17.17 17.45 4.29
C LEU A 40 17.61 18.92 4.25
N SER A 41 18.14 19.39 3.12
CA SER A 41 18.71 20.75 3.01
C SER A 41 17.69 21.90 3.07
N GLY A 42 16.39 21.60 3.10
CA GLY A 42 15.33 22.59 3.26
C GLY A 42 13.97 21.95 3.58
N ASN A 43 13.07 22.73 4.17
CA ASN A 43 11.73 22.28 4.59
C ASN A 43 10.72 22.12 3.43
N ALA A 44 11.16 22.36 2.19
CA ALA A 44 10.30 22.35 1.01
C ALA A 44 10.92 21.47 -0.08
N VAL A 45 10.32 20.30 -0.28
CA VAL A 45 10.58 19.40 -1.42
C VAL A 45 9.83 19.93 -2.65
N VAL A 46 10.52 20.03 -3.78
CA VAL A 46 9.99 20.53 -5.06
C VAL A 46 9.82 19.41 -6.07
N SER A 47 10.66 18.37 -5.99
CA SER A 47 10.65 17.24 -6.92
C SER A 47 10.97 15.94 -6.20
N ILE A 48 10.31 14.86 -6.62
CA ILE A 48 10.53 13.50 -6.12
C ILE A 48 10.77 12.60 -7.34
N LEU A 49 11.82 11.78 -7.32
CA LEU A 49 12.16 10.83 -8.38
C LEU A 49 12.55 9.48 -7.75
N GLN A 50 12.05 8.37 -8.30
CA GLN A 50 12.48 7.02 -7.90
C GLN A 50 13.44 6.45 -8.95
N ASP A 51 14.61 5.95 -8.52
CA ASP A 51 15.50 5.18 -9.38
C ASP A 51 15.01 3.72 -9.49
N SER A 52 15.35 3.07 -10.59
CA SER A 52 15.19 1.63 -10.86
C SER A 52 15.70 0.70 -9.75
N ARG A 53 16.62 1.19 -8.92
CA ARG A 53 17.17 0.48 -7.75
C ARG A 53 16.33 0.65 -6.47
N GLY A 54 15.24 1.39 -6.52
CA GLY A 54 14.36 1.64 -5.37
C GLY A 54 14.73 2.85 -4.51
N PHE A 55 15.79 3.59 -4.86
CA PHE A 55 16.16 4.82 -4.15
C PHE A 55 15.24 5.99 -4.51
N MET A 56 14.85 6.78 -3.51
CA MET A 56 14.04 7.97 -3.70
C MET A 56 14.91 9.24 -3.59
N TRP A 57 14.80 10.09 -4.59
CA TRP A 57 15.54 11.33 -4.75
C TRP A 57 14.62 12.50 -4.53
N PHE A 58 14.97 13.37 -3.59
CA PHE A 58 14.21 14.55 -3.23
C PHE A 58 15.00 15.80 -3.61
N GLY A 59 14.45 16.61 -4.51
CA GLY A 59 15.00 17.92 -4.86
C GLY A 59 14.36 18.98 -3.97
N THR A 60 15.16 19.73 -3.22
CA THR A 60 14.69 20.87 -2.42
C THR A 60 14.95 22.19 -3.17
N ARG A 61 14.18 23.25 -2.87
CA ARG A 61 14.40 24.59 -3.52
C ARG A 61 15.81 25.12 -3.34
N CYS A 62 16.54 24.66 -2.32
CA CYS A 62 17.88 25.08 -2.00
C CYS A 62 18.92 24.17 -2.66
N SER A 63 18.89 24.05 -4.00
CA SER A 63 19.92 23.49 -4.90
C SER A 63 20.56 22.12 -4.55
N LYS A 64 20.09 21.40 -3.53
CA LYS A 64 20.65 20.13 -3.06
C LYS A 64 19.61 19.03 -3.22
N CYS A 65 20.05 17.98 -3.91
CA CYS A 65 19.34 16.72 -4.05
C CYS A 65 19.74 15.82 -2.87
N VAL A 66 18.77 15.23 -2.20
CA VAL A 66 18.98 14.30 -1.08
C VAL A 66 18.42 12.94 -1.47
N ILE A 67 19.20 11.90 -1.18
CA ILE A 67 18.81 10.50 -1.38
C ILE A 67 18.22 10.00 -0.06
N ILE A 68 17.04 9.40 -0.12
CA ILE A 68 16.48 8.64 1.00
C ILE A 68 16.32 7.19 0.52
N SER A 69 16.91 6.27 1.28
CA SER A 69 16.63 4.84 1.15
C SER A 69 15.45 4.53 2.08
N ILE A 70 14.33 4.09 1.50
CA ILE A 70 13.17 3.60 2.27
C ILE A 70 13.39 2.14 2.62
#